data_AF-A0A1X0DNT6-F1
#
_entry.id   AF-A0A1X0DNT6-F1
#
_cell.length_a   1.000
_cell.length_b   1.000
_cell.length_c   1.000
_cell.angle_alpha   90.00
_cell.angle_beta   90.00
_cell.angle_gamma   90.00
#
_symmetry.space_group_name_H-M   'P 1'
#
loop_
_entity.id
_entity.type
_entity.pdbx_description
1 polymer ?
#
loop_
_entity_poly.entity_id
_entity_poly.type
_entity_poly.pdbx_seq_one_letter_code
_entity_poly.pdbx_strand_id
1 'polypeptide(L)' 'MPVGDLDEVALKFLRSEFTGKPYANWSIDRRVDAYLNRNGLRRLRDDGGSYAALLDRVMANLGTVLRAGTLSPR' A
#
# COMPACT_ATOMS: atom_id res chain seq x y z
N MET A 1 -10.95 -11.79 5.97
CA MET A 1 -9.70 -12.16 5.26
C MET A 1 -8.67 -12.54 6.31
N PRO A 2 -7.90 -13.63 6.16
CA PRO A 2 -6.76 -13.90 7.02
C PRO A 2 -5.70 -12.79 6.86
N VAL A 3 -4.99 -12.51 7.95
CA VAL A 3 -4.06 -11.38 8.09
C VAL A 3 -2.94 -11.38 7.04
N GLY A 4 -2.56 -12.56 6.54
CA GLY A 4 -1.51 -12.73 5.51
C GLY A 4 -1.87 -12.17 4.14
N ASP A 5 -3.16 -12.15 3.77
CA ASP A 5 -3.58 -11.64 2.45
C ASP A 5 -3.37 -10.12 2.35
N LEU A 6 -3.57 -9.40 3.46
CA LEU A 6 -3.39 -7.94 3.52
C LEU A 6 -1.90 -7.55 3.49
N ASP A 7 -1.04 -8.32 4.14
CA ASP A 7 0.41 -8.10 4.09
C ASP A 7 0.94 -8.30 2.65
N GLU A 8 0.45 -9.31 1.93
CA GLU A 8 0.82 -9.52 0.53
C GLU A 8 0.37 -8.35 -0.35
N VAL A 9 -0.87 -7.86 -0.16
CA VAL A 9 -1.39 -6.70 -0.89
C VAL A 9 -0.58 -5.44 -0.56
N ALA A 10 -0.21 -5.22 0.70
CA ALA A 10 0.63 -4.10 1.12
C ALA A 10 2.01 -4.15 0.45
N LEU A 11 2.66 -5.31 0.43
CA LEU A 11 3.96 -5.48 -0.25
C LEU A 11 3.87 -5.25 -1.76
N LYS A 12 2.80 -5.73 -2.41
CA LYS A 12 2.55 -5.48 -3.84
C LYS A 12 2.33 -3.99 -4.12
N PHE A 13 1.59 -3.30 -3.25
CA PHE A 13 1.43 -1.85 -3.33
C PHE A 13 2.78 -1.13 -3.24
N LEU A 14 3.64 -1.50 -2.28
CA LEU A 14 4.93 -0.84 -2.08
C LEU A 14 5.89 -0.96 -3.26
N ARG A 15 5.79 -2.06 -4.02
CA ARG A 15 6.56 -2.31 -5.24
C ARG A 15 5.90 -1.76 -6.50
N SER A 16 4.71 -1.18 -6.39
CA SER A 16 3.98 -0.64 -7.54
C SER A 16 4.44 0.76 -7.91
N GLU A 17 4.09 1.21 -9.11
CA GLU A 17 4.36 2.58 -9.56
C GLU A 17 3.72 3.66 -8.67
N PHE A 18 2.70 3.32 -7.88
CA PHE A 18 2.00 4.25 -6.98
C PHE A 18 2.86 4.75 -5.82
N THR A 19 3.99 4.09 -5.51
CA THR A 19 4.99 4.63 -4.56
C THR A 19 6.00 5.56 -5.23
N GLY A 20 6.01 5.65 -6.56
CA GLY A 20 6.96 6.43 -7.34
C GLY A 20 6.69 7.94 -7.35
N LYS A 21 7.64 8.68 -7.95
CA LYS A 21 7.62 10.15 -8.11
C LYS A 21 6.32 10.72 -8.71
N PRO A 22 5.65 10.10 -9.71
CA PRO A 22 4.43 10.66 -10.29
C PRO A 22 3.30 10.85 -9.27
N TYR A 23 3.30 10.06 -8.21
CA TYR A 23 2.31 10.09 -7.15
C TYR A 23 2.84 10.75 -5.87
N ALA A 24 4.06 11.30 -5.87
CA ALA A 24 4.72 11.85 -4.69
C ALA A 24 3.88 12.92 -3.95
N ASN A 25 3.08 13.68 -4.69
CA ASN A 25 2.23 14.74 -4.15
C ASN A 25 0.90 14.22 -3.56
N TRP A 26 0.61 12.92 -3.71
CA TRP A 26 -0.59 12.30 -3.18
C TRP A 26 -0.31 11.74 -1.79
N SER A 27 -1.31 11.84 -0.91
CA SER A 27 -1.34 11.15 0.37
C SER A 27 -1.30 9.62 0.18
N ILE A 28 -0.86 8.89 1.20
CA ILE A 28 -0.67 7.44 1.10
C ILE A 28 -2.00 6.70 0.88
N ASP A 29 -3.06 7.14 1.55
CA ASP A 29 -4.45 6.70 1.38
C ASP A 29 -4.89 6.82 -0.09
N ARG A 30 -4.72 8.01 -0.69
CA ARG A 30 -5.08 8.24 -2.08
C ARG A 30 -4.29 7.37 -3.07
N ARG A 31 -3.02 7.07 -2.77
CA ARG A 31 -2.20 6.15 -3.58
C ARG A 31 -2.72 4.72 -3.47
N VAL A 32 -3.06 4.28 -2.25
CA VAL A 32 -3.64 2.96 -2.00
C VAL A 32 -4.99 2.83 -2.71
N ASP A 33 -5.85 3.86 -2.66
CA ASP A 33 -7.13 3.86 -3.37
C ASP A 33 -6.96 3.68 -4.88
N ALA A 34 -6.02 4.40 -5.47
CA ALA A 34 -5.73 4.30 -6.89
C ALA A 34 -5.18 2.91 -7.26
N TYR A 35 -4.34 2.34 -6.41
CA TYR A 35 -3.84 0.97 -6.56
C TYR A 35 -4.98 -0.06 -6.49
N LEU A 36 -5.85 0.02 -5.47
CA LEU A 36 -6.97 -0.91 -5.31
C LEU A 36 -7.95 -0.81 -6.48
N ASN A 37 -8.23 0.41 -6.96
CA ASN A 37 -9.09 0.62 -8.11
C ASN A 37 -8.50 0.01 -9.39
N ARG A 38 -7.20 0.22 -9.64
CA ARG A 38 -6.50 -0.33 -10.83
C ARG A 38 -6.42 -1.86 -10.81
N ASN A 39 -6.32 -2.48 -9.65
CA ASN A 39 -6.22 -3.93 -9.50
C ASN A 39 -7.57 -4.63 -9.29
N GLY A 40 -8.70 -3.91 -9.38
CA GLY A 40 -10.03 -4.49 -9.20
C GLY A 40 -10.37 -4.92 -7.77
N LEU A 41 -9.60 -4.47 -6.77
CA LEU A 41 -9.74 -4.83 -5.35
C LEU A 41 -10.79 -3.98 -4.63
N ARG A 42 -11.91 -3.70 -5.29
CA ARG A 42 -12.97 -2.81 -4.78
C ARG A 42 -13.56 -3.25 -3.46
N ARG A 43 -13.71 -4.56 -3.25
CA ARG A 43 -14.20 -5.13 -1.98
C ARG A 43 -13.34 -4.74 -0.77
N LEU A 44 -12.03 -4.64 -0.97
CA LEU A 44 -11.09 -4.26 0.09
C LEU A 44 -11.18 -2.76 0.40
N ARG A 45 -11.41 -1.94 -0.63
CA ARG A 45 -11.64 -0.50 -0.48
C ARG A 45 -12.97 -0.18 0.17
N ASP A 46 -14.03 -0.89 -0.22
CA ASP A 46 -15.41 -0.61 0.20
C ASP A 46 -15.70 -1.18 1.61
N ASP A 47 -14.87 -2.10 2.12
CA ASP A 47 -14.87 -2.56 3.51
C ASP A 47 -13.91 -1.70 4.34
N GLY A 48 -14.45 -0.79 5.15
CA GLY A 48 -13.66 0.16 5.95
C GLY A 48 -12.71 -0.51 6.97
N GLY A 49 -13.05 -1.69 7.48
CA GLY A 49 -12.17 -2.43 8.40
C GLY A 49 -11.00 -3.05 7.66
N SER A 50 -11.27 -3.67 6.52
CA SER A 50 -10.22 -4.24 5.64
C SER A 50 -9.31 -3.14 5.07
N TYR A 51 -9.87 -1.99 4.73
CA TYR A 51 -9.12 -0.84 4.23
C TYR A 51 -8.19 -0.25 5.30
N ALA A 52 -8.71 -0.01 6.51
CA ALA A 52 -7.90 0.49 7.62
C ALA A 52 -6.75 -0.48 7.96
N ALA A 53 -7.06 -1.78 8.04
CA ALA A 53 -6.05 -2.80 8.29
C ALA A 53 -4.97 -2.84 7.19
N LEU A 54 -5.34 -2.65 5.91
CA LEU A 54 -4.35 -2.54 4.83
C LEU A 54 -3.45 -1.32 4.99
N LEU A 55 -4.00 -0.16 5.33
CA LEU A 55 -3.21 1.05 5.56
C LEU A 55 -2.19 0.86 6.69
N ASP A 56 -2.60 0.22 7.79
CA ASP A 56 -1.69 -0.11 8.88
C ASP A 56 -0.53 -1.01 8.41
N ARG A 57 -0.83 -2.02 7.57
CA ARG A 57 0.20 -2.89 6.98
C ARG A 57 1.13 -2.14 6.04
N VAL A 58 0.60 -1.23 5.21
CA VAL A 58 1.41 -0.38 4.34
C VAL A 58 2.39 0.46 5.16
N MET A 59 1.92 1.10 6.23
CA MET A 59 2.75 1.93 7.10
C MET A 59 3.80 1.11 7.87
N ALA A 60 3.44 -0.07 8.38
CA ALA A 60 4.37 -0.97 9.07
C ALA A 60 5.50 -1.46 8.13
N ASN A 61 5.14 -1.82 6.89
CA ASN A 61 6.12 -2.27 5.90
C ASN A 61 6.99 -1.11 5.38
N LEU A 62 6.43 0.10 5.20
CA LEU A 62 7.21 1.31 4.89
C LEU A 62 8.23 1.61 5.97
N GLY A 63 7.82 1.56 7.24
CA GLY A 63 8.72 1.75 8.38
C GLY A 63 9.87 0.74 8.38
N THR A 64 9.58 -0.51 8.03
CA THR A 64 10.61 -1.56 7.88
C THR A 64 11.56 -1.27 6.74
N VAL A 65 11.05 -0.93 5.54
CA VAL A 65 11.87 -0.64 4.34
C VAL A 65 12.74 0.60 4.53
N LEU A 66 12.22 1.64 5.20
CA LEU A 66 12.96 2.86 5.56
C LEU A 66 14.08 2.57 6.56
N ARG A 67 13.79 1.80 7.61
CA ARG A 67 14.80 1.41 8.62
C ARG A 67 15.86 0.47 8.04
N ALA A 68 15.50 -0.36 7.07
CA ALA A 68 16.42 -1.25 6.37
C ALA A 68 17.31 -0.54 5.33
N GLY A 69 17.11 0.76 5.07
CA GLY A 69 17.93 1.53 4.11
C GLY A 69 17.72 1.17 2.64
N THR A 70 16.68 0.39 2.32
CA THR A 70 16.44 -0.17 0.97
C THR A 70 15.64 0.72 0.01
N LEU A 71 15.35 1.98 0.36
CA LEU A 71 14.94 2.96 -0.66
C LEU A 71 16.17 3.43 -1.44
N SER A 72 16.75 2.52 -2.25
CA SER A 72 17.62 2.93 -3.33
C SER A 72 16.77 3.70 -4.35
N PRO A 73 17.05 4.99 -4.61
CA PRO A 73 16.43 5.67 -5.74
C PRO A 73 17.01 5.04 -7.00
N ARG A 74 16.18 4.38 -7.79
CA ARG A 74 16.51 4.07 -9.19
C ARG A 74 15.75 5.02 -10.10
#